data_AF-A0A7C5PQB3-F1
#
_entry.id   AF-A0A7C5PQB3-F1
#
_cell.length_a   1.000
_cell.length_b   1.000
_cell.length_c   1.000
_cell.angle_alpha   90.00
_cell.angle_beta   90.00
_cell.angle_gamma   90.00
#
_symmetry.space_group_name_H-M   'P 1'
#
loop_
_entity.id
_entity.type
_entity.pdbx_description
1 polymer ?
#
loop_
_entity_poly.entity_id
_entity_poly.type
_entity_poly.pdbx_seq_one_letter_code
_entity_poly.pdbx_strand_id
1 'polypeptide(L)' 'MREYTANFHQHTTHSDGAGTHADVIEAGRQAGLNVMV' A
#
# COMPACT_ATOMS: atom_id res chain seq x y z
N MET A 1 -21.33 8.40 -8.31
CA MET A 1 -20.01 7.86 -8.72
C MET A 1 -19.33 7.33 -7.46
N ARG A 2 -18.79 6.10 -7.45
CA ARG A 2 -17.99 5.62 -6.31
C ARG A 2 -16.53 5.86 -6.64
N GLU A 3 -15.85 6.64 -5.82
CA GLU A 3 -14.41 6.86 -5.93
C GLU A 3 -13.67 5.75 -5.18
N TYR A 4 -12.55 5.31 -5.72
CA TYR A 4 -11.65 4.35 -5.08
C TYR A 4 -10.32 5.04 -4.81
N THR A 5 -9.87 4.98 -3.56
CA THR A 5 -8.54 5.45 -3.15
C THR A 5 -7.57 4.28 -3.29
N ALA A 6 -6.53 4.44 -4.11
CA ALA A 6 -5.59 3.39 -4.42
C ALA A 6 -4.15 3.89 -4.29
N ASN A 7 -3.24 3.00 -3.90
CA ASN A 7 -1.81 3.23 -4.01
C ASN A 7 -1.19 2.19 -4.95
N PHE A 8 -0.65 2.66 -6.08
CA PHE A 8 -0.08 1.82 -7.13
C PHE A 8 1.46 1.81 -7.14
N HIS A 9 2.10 2.57 -6.24
CA HIS A 9 3.55 2.67 -6.21
C HIS A 9 4.05 2.72 -4.76
N GLN A 10 4.61 1.60 -4.31
CA GLN A 10 5.21 1.45 -2.99
C GLN A 10 6.59 0.82 -3.11
N HIS A 11 7.48 1.23 -2.22
CA HIS A 11 8.78 0.63 -2.05
C HIS A 11 8.75 -0.29 -0.83
N THR A 12 9.34 -1.46 -0.96
CA THR A 12 9.46 -2.45 0.11
C THR A 12 10.92 -2.80 0.33
N THR A 13 11.20 -3.73 1.25
CA THR A 13 12.53 -4.30 1.48
C THR A 13 13.14 -5.03 0.27
N HIS A 14 12.38 -5.26 -0.81
CA HIS A 14 12.92 -5.71 -2.10
C HIS A 14 13.52 -4.57 -2.95
N SER A 15 13.43 -3.32 -2.48
CA SER A 15 14.02 -2.12 -3.08
C SER A 15 14.67 -1.30 -1.95
N ASP A 16 14.50 0.03 -1.94
CA ASP A 16 15.00 0.95 -0.91
C ASP A 16 13.97 1.28 0.19
N GLY A 17 12.87 0.52 0.26
CA GLY A 17 11.84 0.67 1.30
C GLY A 17 12.20 -0.06 2.60
N ALA A 18 11.67 0.43 3.72
CA ALA A 18 11.95 -0.14 5.05
C ALA A 18 10.96 -1.23 5.50
N GLY A 19 9.78 -1.32 4.87
CA GLY A 19 8.72 -2.28 5.25
C GLY A 19 8.64 -3.49 4.31
N THR A 20 8.21 -4.63 4.82
CA THR A 20 7.88 -5.79 3.99
C THR A 20 6.60 -5.53 3.18
N HIS A 21 6.29 -6.37 2.18
CA HIS A 21 5.00 -6.31 1.47
C HIS A 21 3.81 -6.39 2.43
N ALA A 22 3.88 -7.23 3.46
CA ALA A 22 2.81 -7.36 4.44
C ALA A 22 2.62 -6.07 5.26
N ASP A 23 3.72 -5.43 5.67
CA ASP A 23 3.67 -4.18 6.45
C ASP A 23 3.02 -3.06 5.65
N VAL A 24 3.41 -2.89 4.37
CA VAL A 24 2.86 -1.82 3.54
C VAL A 24 1.40 -2.06 3.17
N ILE A 25 0.99 -3.31 2.93
CA ILE A 25 -0.41 -3.67 2.67
C ILE A 25 -1.27 -3.40 3.90
N GLU A 26 -0.80 -3.81 5.08
CA GLU A 26 -1.53 -3.57 6.33
C GLU A 26 -1.63 -2.08 6.63
N ALA A 27 -0.55 -1.31 6.43
CA ALA A 27 -0.58 0.14 6.58
C ALA A 27 -1.62 0.80 5.64
N GLY A 28 -1.68 0.39 4.38
CA GLY A 28 -2.69 0.92 3.45
C GLY A 28 -4.12 0.52 3.78
N ARG A 29 -4.33 -0.70 4.32
CA ARG A 29 -5.63 -1.13 4.83
C ARG A 29 -6.08 -0.27 6.01
N GLN A 30 -5.18 0.02 6.95
CA GLN A 30 -5.44 0.90 8.10
C GLN A 30 -5.68 2.35 7.70
N ALA A 31 -5.04 2.81 6.61
CA ALA A 31 -5.26 4.12 6.02
C ALA A 31 -6.55 4.23 5.19
N GLY A 32 -7.30 3.12 5.02
CA GLY A 32 -8.57 3.10 4.30
C GLY A 32 -8.43 3.01 2.78
N LEU A 33 -7.27 2.62 2.26
CA LEU A 33 -7.10 2.38 0.83
C LEU A 33 -7.95 1.20 0.37
N ASN A 34 -8.57 1.35 -0.80
CA ASN A 34 -9.38 0.29 -1.42
C ASN A 34 -8.52 -0.69 -2.22
N VAL A 35 -7.38 -0.25 -2.75
CA VAL A 35 -6.50 -1.03 -3.62
C VAL A 35 -5.04 -0.73 -3.32
N MET A 36 -4.22 -1.78 -3.28
CA MET A 36 -2.75 -1.72 -3.24
C MET A 36 -2.17 -2.74 -4.21
N VAL A 37 -1.03 -2.39 -4.84
CA VAL A 37 -0.30 -3.23 -5.81
C VAL A 37 1.17 -3.29 -5.47
#